data_AF-A0A355BH86-F1
#
_entry.id   AF-A0A355BH86-F1
#
_cell.length_a   1.000
_cell.length_b   1.000
_cell.length_c   1.000
_cell.angle_alpha   90.00
_cell.angle_beta   90.00
_cell.angle_gamma   90.00
#
_symmetry.space_group_name_H-M   'P 1'
#
loop_
_entity.id
_entity.type
_entity.pdbx_description
1 polymer ?
#
loop_
_entity_poly.entity_id
_entity_poly.type
_entity_poly.pdbx_seq_one_letter_code
_entity_poly.pdbx_strand_id
1 'polypeptide(L)'
;GVARVPNPHAMRAIGGNLFVSDERLDIGAPGRDQRARLMPGFLEMANVQVVEEMVNLITAQRAYEVGSKAIQASDEMLAQANNLRR
;
A
#
# COMPACT_ATOMS: atom_id res chain seq x y z
N GLY A 1 26.64 -7.00 -8.92
CA GLY A 1 25.77 -7.75 -9.85
C GLY A 1 24.35 -7.29 -9.68
N VAL A 2 23.47 -7.58 -10.64
CA VAL A 2 22.02 -7.40 -10.53
C VAL A 2 21.36 -8.76 -10.37
N ALA A 3 20.34 -8.83 -9.51
CA ALA A 3 19.58 -10.04 -9.28
C ALA A 3 18.17 -9.88 -9.85
N ARG A 4 17.66 -10.89 -10.56
CA ARG A 4 16.26 -10.91 -11.00
C ARG A 4 15.45 -11.73 -10.01
N VAL A 5 14.40 -11.14 -9.47
CA VAL A 5 13.45 -11.83 -8.60
C VAL A 5 12.27 -12.30 -9.47
N PRO A 6 11.95 -13.61 -9.50
CA PRO A 6 10.84 -14.12 -10.29
C PRO A 6 9.49 -13.51 -9.89
N ASN A 7 9.27 -13.33 -8.59
CA ASN A 7 8.07 -12.70 -8.04
C ASN A 7 8.42 -11.55 -7.08
N PRO A 8 8.36 -10.28 -7.56
CA PRO A 8 8.62 -9.11 -6.71
C PRO A 8 7.67 -8.97 -5.52
N HIS A 9 6.41 -9.43 -5.62
CA HIS A 9 5.44 -9.34 -4.53
C HIS A 9 5.72 -10.32 -3.38
N ALA A 10 6.54 -11.33 -3.61
CA ALA A 10 6.98 -12.26 -2.57
C ALA A 10 8.13 -11.70 -1.72
N MET A 11 8.70 -10.55 -2.10
CA MET A 11 9.76 -9.91 -1.33
C MET A 11 9.21 -9.20 -0.10
N ARG A 12 9.92 -9.34 1.01
CA ARG A 12 9.60 -8.65 2.25
C ARG A 12 10.36 -7.34 2.33
N ALA A 13 9.65 -6.23 2.51
CA ALA A 13 10.25 -4.94 2.77
C ALA A 13 10.85 -4.91 4.20
N ILE A 14 12.10 -4.47 4.32
CA ILE A 14 12.81 -4.33 5.62
C ILE A 14 13.07 -2.86 5.98
N GLY A 15 12.53 -1.92 5.20
CA GLY A 15 12.64 -0.47 5.41
C GLY A 15 13.71 0.18 4.53
N GLY A 16 13.64 1.51 4.37
CA GLY A 16 14.62 2.27 3.59
C GLY A 16 14.73 1.87 2.11
N ASN A 17 13.63 1.41 1.50
CA ASN A 17 13.59 0.83 0.15
C ASN A 17 14.40 -0.47 -0.02
N LEU A 18 14.78 -1.12 1.08
CA LEU A 18 15.44 -2.41 1.07
C LEU A 18 14.43 -3.55 1.13
N PHE A 19 14.71 -4.60 0.38
CA PHE A 19 13.89 -5.80 0.29
C PHE A 19 14.74 -7.04 0.52
N VAL A 20 14.17 -8.03 1.19
CA VAL A 20 14.76 -9.36 1.36
C VAL A 20 13.88 -10.39 0.66
N SER A 21 14.53 -11.34 0.00
CA SER A 21 13.88 -12.53 -0.57
C SER A 21 14.38 -13.74 0.20
N ASP A 22 13.47 -14.63 0.56
CA ASP A 22 13.81 -15.91 1.21
C ASP A 22 14.27 -16.97 0.17
N GLU A 23 14.18 -16.66 -1.13
CA GLU A 23 14.61 -17.53 -2.22
C GLU A 23 16.02 -17.22 -2.70
N ARG A 24 16.70 -18.23 -3.25
CA ARG A 24 18.03 -18.04 -3.83
C ARG A 24 17.92 -17.33 -5.18
N LEU A 25 18.38 -16.08 -5.23
CA LEU A 25 18.33 -15.26 -6.44
C LEU A 25 19.49 -15.57 -7.40
N ASP A 26 19.22 -15.51 -8.70
CA ASP A 26 20.25 -15.51 -9.73
C ASP A 26 20.89 -14.12 -9.81
N ILE A 27 22.14 -14.02 -9.35
CA ILE A 27 22.96 -12.80 -9.38
C ILE A 27 23.87 -12.86 -10.61
N GLY A 28 23.84 -11.82 -11.45
CA GLY A 28 24.75 -11.73 -12.60
C GLY A 28 25.15 -10.31 -12.96
N ALA A 29 25.83 -10.13 -14.10
CA ALA A 29 26.27 -8.83 -14.56
C ALA A 29 25.10 -8.01 -15.15
N PRO A 30 25.02 -6.69 -14.88
CA PRO A 30 24.06 -5.82 -15.57
C PRO A 30 24.28 -5.85 -17.08
N GLY A 31 23.21 -5.80 -17.87
CA GLY A 31 23.26 -5.82 -19.35
C GLY A 31 23.51 -7.17 -20.03
N ARG A 32 23.82 -8.25 -19.29
CA ARG A 32 23.87 -9.63 -19.83
C ARG A 32 22.47 -10.26 -19.77
N ASP A 33 22.09 -11.07 -20.76
CA ASP A 33 20.80 -11.81 -20.80
C ASP A 33 19.53 -10.97 -20.60
N GLN A 34 19.48 -9.77 -21.21
CA GLN A 34 18.35 -8.82 -21.06
C GLN A 34 18.03 -8.46 -19.59
N ARG A 35 19.02 -8.56 -18.70
CA ARG A 35 18.95 -8.04 -17.32
C ARG A 35 18.96 -6.50 -17.37
N ALA A 36 18.67 -5.89 -16.20
CA ALA A 36 18.57 -4.44 -16.06
C ALA A 36 19.76 -3.69 -16.70
N ARG A 37 19.44 -2.60 -17.39
CA ARG A 37 20.41 -1.66 -17.96
C ARG A 37 20.63 -0.55 -16.93
N LEU A 38 21.89 -0.27 -16.61
CA LEU A 38 22.24 0.85 -15.75
C LEU A 38 22.34 2.13 -16.60
N MET A 39 21.63 3.17 -16.20
CA MET A 39 21.70 4.51 -16.82
C MET A 39 22.35 5.48 -15.83
N PRO A 40 23.62 5.87 -16.04
CA PRO A 40 24.31 6.80 -15.15
C PRO A 40 23.57 8.15 -15.10
N GLY A 41 23.45 8.73 -13.89
CA GLY A 41 22.79 10.03 -13.69
C GLY A 41 21.26 10.01 -13.72
N PHE A 42 20.64 8.83 -13.89
CA PHE A 42 19.19 8.67 -13.80
C PHE A 42 18.78 8.19 -12.40
N LEU A 43 17.75 8.81 -11.82
CA LEU A 43 17.16 8.41 -10.54
C LEU A 43 15.76 7.88 -10.79
N GLU A 44 15.48 6.66 -10.34
CA GLU A 44 14.14 6.08 -10.41
C GLU A 44 13.21 6.80 -9.43
N MET A 45 12.20 7.47 -9.98
CA MET A 45 11.14 8.13 -9.19
C MET A 45 10.09 7.12 -8.77
N ALA A 46 9.34 7.46 -7.71
CA ALA A 46 8.21 6.65 -7.29
C ALA A 46 7.17 6.56 -8.41
N ASN A 47 6.56 5.38 -8.56
CA ASN A 47 5.47 5.12 -9.49
C ASN A 47 4.10 5.59 -8.95
N VAL A 48 4.08 6.34 -7.85
CA VAL A 48 2.86 6.77 -7.15
C VAL A 48 2.46 8.18 -7.57
N GLN A 49 1.17 8.39 -7.83
CA GLN A 49 0.61 9.69 -8.14
C GLN A 49 0.01 10.31 -6.88
N VAL A 50 0.64 11.37 -6.37
CA VAL A 50 0.27 12.00 -5.09
C VAL A 50 -1.19 12.45 -5.06
N VAL A 51 -1.72 12.96 -6.18
CA VAL A 51 -3.11 13.42 -6.27
C VAL A 51 -4.10 12.26 -6.13
N GLU A 52 -3.83 11.14 -6.79
CA GLU A 52 -4.68 9.95 -6.72
C GLU A 52 -4.68 9.36 -5.30
N GLU A 53 -3.50 9.27 -4.67
CA GLU A 53 -3.39 8.81 -3.28
C GLU A 53 -4.12 9.73 -2.29
N MET A 54 -4.06 11.05 -2.49
CA MET A 54 -4.83 11.98 -1.66
C MET A 54 -6.34 11.76 -1.81
N VAL A 55 -6.84 11.52 -3.02
CA VAL A 55 -8.25 11.21 -3.25
C VAL A 55 -8.65 9.88 -2.59
N ASN A 56 -7.79 8.87 -2.66
CA ASN A 56 -8.01 7.59 -1.99
C ASN A 56 -8.09 7.78 -0.46
N LEU A 57 -7.20 8.59 0.12
CA LEU A 57 -7.25 8.92 1.55
C LEU A 57 -8.52 9.69 1.93
N ILE A 58 -8.94 10.67 1.12
CA ILE A 58 -10.18 11.43 1.36
C ILE A 58 -11.39 10.48 1.31
N THR A 59 -11.40 9.55 0.34
CA THR A 59 -12.49 8.57 0.20
C THR A 59 -12.56 7.64 1.40
N ALA A 60 -11.41 7.14 1.86
CA ALA A 60 -11.31 6.31 3.07
C ALA A 60 -11.80 7.07 4.32
N GLN A 61 -11.43 8.35 4.47
CA GLN A 61 -11.90 9.20 5.55
C GLN A 61 -13.41 9.41 5.50
N ARG A 62 -13.99 9.68 4.32
CA ARG A 62 -15.44 9.82 4.14
C ARG A 62 -16.19 8.54 4.49
N ALA A 63 -15.68 7.39 4.06
CA ALA A 63 -16.28 6.10 4.41
C ALA A 63 -16.28 5.88 5.93
N TYR A 64 -15.19 6.23 6.62
CA TYR A 64 -15.10 6.16 8.07
C TYR A 64 -16.08 7.13 8.76
N GLU A 65 -16.16 8.39 8.31
CA GLU A 65 -17.09 9.38 8.85
C GLU A 65 -18.56 8.94 8.72
N VAL A 66 -18.94 8.42 7.54
CA VAL A 66 -20.30 7.93 7.29
C VAL A 66 -20.60 6.72 8.16
N GLY A 67 -19.67 5.77 8.27
CA GLY A 67 -19.82 4.61 9.15
C GLY A 67 -19.99 5.00 10.61
N SER A 68 -19.18 5.94 11.11
CA SER A 68 -19.26 6.43 12.49
C SER A 68 -20.61 7.12 12.78
N LYS A 69 -21.09 7.97 11.87
CA LYS A 69 -22.40 8.63 12.01
C LYS A 69 -23.56 7.63 11.99
N ALA A 70 -23.47 6.60 11.15
CA ALA A 70 -24.49 5.54 11.10
C ALA A 70 -24.56 4.75 12.42
N ILE A 71 -23.41 4.48 13.05
CA ILE A 71 -23.34 3.84 14.36
C ILE A 71 -23.96 4.75 15.43
N GLN A 72 -23.57 6.04 15.48
CA GLN A 72 -24.14 7.00 16.42
C GLN A 72 -25.66 7.13 16.31
N ALA A 73 -26.18 7.26 15.08
CA ALA A 73 -27.62 7.33 14.85
C ALA A 73 -28.33 6.04 15.29
N SER A 74 -27.70 4.88 15.09
CA SER A 74 -28.23 3.60 15.55
C SER A 74 -28.28 3.53 17.08
N ASP A 75 -27.23 3.99 17.76
CA ASP A 75 -27.16 4.04 19.23
C ASP A 75 -28.21 5.00 19.81
N GLU A 76 -28.43 6.16 19.18
CA GLU A 76 -29.47 7.11 19.57
C GLU A 76 -30.88 6.52 19.44
N MET A 77 -31.18 5.84 18.32
CA MET A 77 -32.46 5.15 18.12
C MET A 77 -32.67 4.03 19.15
N LEU A 78 -31.62 3.26 19.46
CA LEU A 78 -31.66 2.21 20.48
C LEU A 78 -31.94 2.79 21.87
N ALA A 79 -31.31 3.92 22.21
CA ALA A 79 -31.55 4.60 23.48
C ALA A 79 -33.01 5.10 23.60
N GLN A 80 -33.56 5.68 22.52
CA GLN A 80 -34.96 6.10 22.48
C GLN A 80 -35.93 4.93 22.64
N ALA A 81 -35.70 3.81 21.93
CA ALA A 81 -36.51 2.61 22.05
C ALA A 81 -36.51 2.03 23.48
N ASN A 82 -35.36 2.07 24.16
CA ASN A 82 -35.25 1.61 25.54
C ASN A 82 -36.04 2.50 26.52
N ASN A 83 -36.00 3.82 26.31
CA ASN A 83 -36.74 4.78 27.13
C ASN A 83 -38.27 4.69 26.95
N LEU A 84 -38.76 4.26 25.78
CA LEU A 84 -40.18 4.02 25.50
C LEU A 84 -40.72 2.74 26.15
N ARG A 85 -39.85 1.82 26.59
CA ARG A 85 -40.22 0.55 27.22
C ARG A 85 -40.38 0.63 28.75
N ARG A 86 -40.32 1.84 29.32
CA ARG A 86 -40.56 2.12 30.74
C ARG A 86 -41.97 2.66 30.98
#